data_AF-A0A6D2IRD3-F1
#
_entry.id   AF-A0A6D2IRD3-F1
#
_cell.length_a   1.000
_cell.length_b   1.000
_cell.length_c   1.000
_cell.angle_alpha   90.00
_cell.angle_beta   90.00
_cell.angle_gamma   90.00
#
_symmetry.space_group_name_H-M   'P 1'
#
loop_
_entity.id
_entity.type
_entity.pdbx_description
1 polymer ?
#
loop_
_entity_poly.entity_id
_entity_poly.type
_entity_poly.pdbx_seq_one_letter_code
_entity_poly.pdbx_strand_id
1 'polypeptide(L)'
;MEWHKGVWFTHSTPKFSFFAWLALHNRLTTCDRILSWSPGINPLCVLCQRQQETRNHIFFTCGYSSEVWGALTKGLLKRSYSSSWDSIVSFISDSRHPWTPLFLVRYVFQSAIHTLCRERNSRRHGDRPQPPAKLTRIIDKTVRNRIFSIRMMGDVKYDEAL
;
A
#
# COMPACT_ATOMS: atom_id res chain seq x y z
N MET A 1 -1.41 -0.20 20.32
CA MET A 1 -0.70 0.04 19.04
C MET A 1 -1.19 1.35 18.46
N GLU A 2 -0.32 2.34 18.29
CA GLU A 2 -0.67 3.68 17.78
C GLU A 2 -0.63 3.75 16.25
N TRP A 3 -1.51 2.98 15.59
CA TRP A 3 -1.62 2.92 14.13
C TRP A 3 -1.70 4.31 13.48
N HIS A 4 -2.26 5.29 14.19
CA HIS A 4 -2.45 6.65 13.74
C HIS A 4 -1.11 7.33 13.35
N LYS A 5 0.01 6.98 14.00
CA LYS A 5 1.34 7.51 13.65
C LYS A 5 1.86 6.98 12.32
N GLY A 6 1.47 5.75 11.95
CA GLY A 6 1.79 5.15 10.66
C GLY A 6 0.95 5.69 9.49
N VAL A 7 -0.20 6.30 9.78
CA VAL A 7 -1.14 6.81 8.77
C VAL A 7 -1.09 8.33 8.65
N TRP A 8 -1.04 9.03 9.77
CA TRP A 8 -1.09 10.47 9.83
C TRP A 8 0.30 10.97 10.20
N PHE A 9 1.05 11.36 9.18
CA PHE A 9 2.39 11.91 9.31
C PHE A 9 2.56 13.10 8.39
N THR A 10 3.52 13.97 8.74
CA THR A 10 3.88 15.15 7.95
C THR A 10 4.20 14.75 6.51
N HIS A 11 3.69 15.53 5.57
CA HIS A 11 3.81 15.29 4.13
C HIS A 11 3.14 14.03 3.59
N SER A 12 2.33 13.32 4.38
CA SER A 12 1.41 12.33 3.82
C SER A 12 0.44 12.98 2.81
N THR A 13 -0.08 12.20 1.86
CA THR A 13 -1.08 12.68 0.90
C THR A 13 -2.46 12.28 1.43
N PRO A 14 -3.38 13.24 1.73
CA PRO A 14 -4.64 12.94 2.42
C PRO A 14 -5.45 11.80 1.78
N LYS A 15 -5.51 11.77 0.45
CA LYS A 15 -6.16 10.70 -0.32
C LYS A 15 -5.57 9.31 0.00
N PHE A 16 -4.25 9.18 0.07
CA PHE A 16 -3.61 7.89 0.37
C PHE A 16 -3.77 7.52 1.84
N SER A 17 -3.64 8.49 2.75
CA SER A 17 -3.85 8.27 4.18
C SER A 17 -5.27 7.79 4.49
N PHE A 18 -6.28 8.35 3.82
CA PHE A 18 -7.67 7.91 3.96
C PHE A 18 -7.89 6.46 3.52
N PHE A 19 -7.32 6.05 2.39
CA PHE A 19 -7.39 4.66 1.94
C PHE A 19 -6.65 3.70 2.89
N ALA A 20 -5.49 4.10 3.40
CA ALA A 20 -4.75 3.30 4.38
C ALA A 20 -5.52 3.16 5.70
N TRP A 21 -6.16 4.23 6.16
CA TRP A 21 -7.07 4.20 7.32
C TRP A 21 -8.24 3.23 7.11
N LEU A 22 -8.92 3.30 5.96
CA LEU A 22 -9.97 2.34 5.61
C LEU A 22 -9.44 0.91 5.61
N ALA A 23 -8.25 0.67 5.05
CA ALA A 23 -7.64 -0.66 5.03
C ALA A 23 -7.35 -1.19 6.44
N LEU A 24 -6.81 -0.35 7.33
CA LEU A 24 -6.54 -0.71 8.73
C LEU A 24 -7.80 -1.12 9.48
N HIS A 25 -8.91 -0.43 9.25
CA HIS A 25 -10.19 -0.76 9.87
C HIS A 25 -10.96 -1.87 9.15
N ASN A 26 -10.36 -2.57 8.17
CA ASN A 26 -11.03 -3.54 7.30
C ASN A 26 -12.28 -2.95 6.61
N ARG A 27 -12.30 -1.64 6.36
CA ARG A 27 -13.45 -0.92 5.81
C ARG A 27 -13.45 -0.76 4.29
N LEU A 28 -12.40 -1.23 3.61
CA LEU A 28 -12.42 -1.36 2.16
C LEU A 28 -13.40 -2.47 1.76
N THR A 29 -14.16 -2.28 0.68
CA THR A 29 -15.06 -3.30 0.14
C THR A 29 -14.26 -4.47 -0.41
N THR A 30 -13.95 -5.46 0.40
CA THR A 30 -13.31 -6.73 -0.02
C THR A 30 -14.37 -7.79 -0.29
N CYS A 31 -14.05 -8.81 -1.10
CA CYS A 31 -15.02 -9.84 -1.49
C CYS A 31 -15.66 -10.57 -0.29
N ASP A 32 -14.92 -10.74 0.81
CA ASP A 32 -15.43 -11.21 2.11
C ASP A 32 -16.68 -10.44 2.60
N ARG A 33 -16.74 -9.12 2.40
CA ARG A 33 -17.90 -8.28 2.72
C ARG A 33 -18.99 -8.28 1.66
N ILE A 34 -18.67 -8.65 0.42
CA ILE A 34 -19.64 -8.72 -0.67
C ILE A 34 -20.37 -10.08 -0.63
N LEU A 35 -19.67 -11.15 -0.21
CA LEU A 35 -20.25 -12.49 -0.05
C LEU A 35 -21.42 -12.52 0.95
N SER A 36 -21.44 -11.64 1.96
CA SER A 36 -22.58 -11.55 2.89
C SER A 36 -23.82 -10.89 2.29
N TRP A 37 -23.73 -10.23 1.13
CA TRP A 37 -24.84 -9.51 0.47
C TRP A 37 -25.20 -10.09 -0.91
N SER A 38 -24.38 -10.96 -1.48
CA SER A 38 -24.58 -11.52 -2.81
C SER A 38 -24.09 -12.97 -2.87
N PRO A 39 -24.96 -13.93 -2.50
CA PRO A 39 -24.68 -15.35 -2.65
C PRO A 39 -24.40 -15.67 -4.13
N GLY A 40 -23.23 -16.25 -4.43
CA GLY A 40 -22.86 -16.68 -5.79
C GLY A 40 -21.69 -15.93 -6.45
N ILE A 41 -21.11 -14.91 -5.80
CA ILE A 41 -19.91 -14.25 -6.31
C ILE A 41 -18.68 -15.14 -6.11
N ASN A 42 -17.83 -15.21 -7.14
CA ASN A 42 -16.56 -15.92 -7.07
C ASN A 42 -15.68 -15.32 -5.95
N PRO A 43 -15.33 -16.09 -4.91
CA PRO A 43 -14.56 -15.59 -3.78
C PRO A 43 -13.08 -15.35 -4.11
N LEU A 44 -12.60 -15.78 -5.29
CA LEU A 44 -11.21 -15.66 -5.68
C LEU A 44 -10.79 -14.20 -5.86
N CYS A 45 -9.57 -13.92 -5.44
CA CYS A 45 -8.91 -12.63 -5.60
C CYS A 45 -8.79 -12.26 -7.07
N VAL A 46 -9.38 -11.13 -7.46
CA VAL A 46 -9.36 -10.67 -8.86
C VAL A 46 -7.95 -10.37 -9.39
N LEU A 47 -6.99 -10.16 -8.49
CA LEU A 47 -5.60 -9.85 -8.86
C LEU A 47 -4.81 -11.09 -9.29
N CYS A 48 -5.02 -12.24 -8.63
CA CYS A 48 -4.23 -13.46 -8.88
C CYS A 48 -5.05 -14.68 -9.33
N GLN A 49 -6.37 -14.68 -9.12
CA GLN A 49 -7.29 -15.79 -9.42
C GLN A 49 -6.90 -17.13 -8.77
N ARG A 50 -6.23 -17.10 -7.61
CA ARG A 50 -5.68 -18.31 -6.95
C ARG A 50 -6.19 -18.58 -5.54
N GLN A 51 -6.42 -17.56 -4.74
CA GLN A 51 -6.86 -17.69 -3.35
C GLN A 51 -8.04 -16.77 -3.08
N GLN A 52 -8.78 -17.04 -2.00
CA GLN A 52 -9.87 -16.19 -1.55
C GLN A 52 -9.39 -14.76 -1.27
N GLU A 53 -10.18 -13.79 -1.72
CA GLU A 53 -9.89 -12.39 -1.51
C GLU A 53 -10.17 -11.97 -0.06
N THR A 54 -9.12 -11.57 0.65
CA THR A 54 -9.17 -10.95 1.99
C THR A 54 -8.31 -9.70 2.01
N ARG A 55 -8.42 -8.84 3.03
CA ARG A 55 -7.50 -7.69 3.20
C ARG A 55 -6.04 -8.13 3.15
N ASN A 56 -5.66 -9.11 3.97
CA ASN A 56 -4.27 -9.56 4.08
C ASN A 56 -3.79 -10.17 2.75
N HIS A 57 -4.67 -10.89 2.04
CA HIS A 57 -4.35 -11.40 0.72
C HIS A 57 -4.12 -10.27 -0.29
N ILE A 58 -5.06 -9.33 -0.43
CA ILE A 58 -4.90 -8.21 -1.36
C ILE A 58 -3.66 -7.37 -1.04
N PHE A 59 -3.45 -7.06 0.23
CA PHE A 59 -2.35 -6.22 0.69
C PHE A 59 -1.18 -7.06 1.20
N PHE A 60 -0.42 -7.52 0.20
CA PHE A 60 0.98 -7.97 0.23
C PHE A 60 1.26 -9.47 0.34
N THR A 61 0.26 -10.35 0.53
CA THR A 61 0.47 -11.81 0.42
C THR A 61 0.00 -12.43 -0.89
N CYS A 62 -0.86 -11.74 -1.66
CA CYS A 62 -1.21 -12.11 -3.03
C CYS A 62 0.02 -12.04 -3.95
N GLY A 63 0.23 -13.05 -4.80
CA GLY A 63 1.39 -13.10 -5.70
C GLY A 63 1.54 -11.86 -6.60
N TYR A 64 0.43 -11.25 -7.01
CA TYR A 64 0.45 -10.00 -7.78
C TYR A 64 0.89 -8.80 -6.94
N SER A 65 0.32 -8.61 -5.75
CA SER A 65 0.61 -7.43 -4.92
C SER A 65 1.91 -7.55 -4.12
N SER A 66 2.34 -8.78 -3.81
CA SER A 66 3.63 -9.06 -3.17
C SER A 66 4.80 -8.74 -4.10
N GLU A 67 4.65 -8.93 -5.42
CA GLU A 67 5.63 -8.50 -6.41
C GLU A 67 5.77 -6.96 -6.43
N VAL A 68 4.65 -6.24 -6.47
CA VAL A 68 4.64 -4.77 -6.42
C VAL A 68 5.30 -4.27 -5.13
N TRP A 69 4.88 -4.80 -3.98
CA TRP A 69 5.42 -4.43 -2.69
C TRP A 69 6.90 -4.74 -2.56
N GLY A 70 7.30 -5.96 -2.91
CA GLY A 70 8.69 -6.41 -2.82
C GLY A 70 9.63 -5.57 -3.69
N ALA A 71 9.20 -5.20 -4.89
CA ALA A 71 10.00 -4.34 -5.78
C ALA A 71 10.24 -2.95 -5.20
N LEU A 72 9.32 -2.42 -4.39
CA LEU A 72 9.40 -1.08 -3.80
C LEU A 72 10.09 -1.07 -2.43
N THR A 73 9.97 -2.15 -1.64
CA THR A 73 10.34 -2.09 -0.21
C THR A 73 11.44 -3.04 0.23
N LYS A 74 11.84 -4.05 -0.55
CA LYS A 74 12.94 -4.95 -0.16
C LYS A 74 14.24 -4.19 0.12
N GLY A 75 14.59 -3.21 -0.72
CA GLY A 75 15.77 -2.36 -0.53
C GLY A 75 15.66 -1.42 0.67
N LEU A 76 14.45 -0.90 0.95
CA LEU A 76 14.18 0.02 2.05
C LEU A 76 14.17 -0.69 3.41
N LEU A 77 13.50 -1.84 3.49
CA LEU A 77 13.28 -2.58 4.73
C LEU A 77 14.41 -3.56 5.06
N LYS A 78 15.18 -4.03 4.07
CA LYS A 78 16.30 -4.96 4.25
C LYS A 78 15.87 -6.17 5.12
N ARG A 79 16.51 -6.34 6.29
CA ARG A 79 16.23 -7.44 7.24
C ARG A 79 14.83 -7.37 7.86
N SER A 80 14.18 -6.21 7.83
CA SER A 80 12.83 -5.99 8.35
C SER A 80 11.74 -6.18 7.28
N TYR A 81 12.09 -6.66 6.08
CA TYR A 81 11.11 -6.90 5.03
C TYR A 81 10.07 -7.94 5.48
N SER A 82 8.80 -7.61 5.28
CA SER A 82 7.68 -8.50 5.53
C SER A 82 6.56 -8.24 4.53
N SER A 83 5.81 -9.28 4.19
CA SER A 83 4.53 -9.23 3.50
C SER A 83 3.34 -9.36 4.44
N SER A 84 3.58 -9.60 5.74
CA SER A 84 2.53 -9.69 6.74
C SER A 84 2.00 -8.31 7.07
N TRP A 85 0.68 -8.14 6.94
CA TRP A 85 -0.02 -6.91 7.29
C TRP A 85 0.36 -6.42 8.69
N ASP A 86 0.29 -7.29 9.70
CA ASP A 86 0.52 -6.89 11.08
C ASP A 86 1.98 -6.50 11.35
N SER A 87 2.93 -7.19 10.71
CA SER A 87 4.35 -6.83 10.78
C SER A 87 4.62 -5.47 10.15
N ILE A 88 4.02 -5.19 8.99
CA ILE A 88 4.18 -3.91 8.29
C ILE A 88 3.55 -2.78 9.11
N VAL A 89 2.34 -2.98 9.64
CA VAL A 89 1.64 -1.99 10.48
C VAL A 89 2.42 -1.71 11.76
N SER A 90 2.98 -2.74 12.40
CA SER A 90 3.87 -2.59 13.55
C SER A 90 5.08 -1.73 13.21
N PHE A 91 5.79 -2.04 12.11
CA PHE A 91 6.96 -1.30 11.64
C PHE A 91 6.65 0.18 11.38
N ILE A 92 5.60 0.49 10.61
CA ILE A 92 5.28 1.89 10.28
C ILE A 92 4.76 2.68 11.48
N SER A 93 4.26 2.02 12.52
CA SER A 93 3.79 2.69 13.73
C SER A 93 4.93 3.02 14.70
N ASP A 94 6.08 2.34 14.59
CA ASP A 94 7.23 2.55 15.44
C ASP A 94 8.02 3.79 15.02
N SER A 95 7.95 4.84 15.85
CA SER A 95 8.61 6.12 15.58
C SER A 95 10.08 6.15 16.04
N ARG A 96 10.61 5.02 16.54
CA ARG A 96 12.04 4.88 16.87
C ARG A 96 12.92 4.66 15.65
N HIS A 97 12.32 4.29 14.51
CA HIS A 97 13.07 4.10 13.27
C HIS A 97 13.63 5.43 12.73
N PRO A 98 14.75 5.40 11.99
CA PRO A 98 15.24 6.57 11.30
C PRO A 98 14.15 7.15 10.41
N TRP A 99 14.01 8.44 10.50
CA TRP A 99 12.84 9.16 10.02
C TRP A 99 12.70 9.15 8.48
N THR A 100 13.81 9.22 7.71
CA THR A 100 13.80 9.13 6.23
C THR A 100 13.28 7.79 5.71
N PRO A 101 13.86 6.62 6.05
CA PRO A 101 13.33 5.33 5.60
C PRO A 101 11.93 5.07 6.17
N LEU A 102 11.62 5.54 7.38
CA LEU A 102 10.28 5.43 7.95
C LEU A 102 9.25 6.20 7.12
N PHE A 103 9.56 7.43 6.70
CA PHE A 103 8.72 8.22 5.80
C PHE A 103 8.51 7.51 4.47
N LEU A 104 9.58 7.02 3.83
CA LEU A 104 9.49 6.32 2.55
C LEU A 104 8.61 5.07 2.65
N VAL A 105 8.83 4.23 3.66
CA VAL A 105 8.03 3.02 3.86
C VAL A 105 6.57 3.36 4.13
N ARG A 106 6.29 4.36 4.97
CA ARG A 106 4.92 4.84 5.21
C ARG A 106 4.26 5.33 3.92
N TYR A 107 4.96 6.14 3.13
CA TYR A 107 4.41 6.71 1.91
C TYR A 107 4.20 5.65 0.81
N VAL A 108 5.13 4.70 0.67
CA VAL A 108 5.00 3.54 -0.22
C VAL A 108 3.83 2.67 0.23
N PHE A 109 3.67 2.39 1.52
CA PHE A 109 2.55 1.63 2.07
C PHE A 109 1.20 2.25 1.69
N GLN A 110 1.02 3.55 1.93
CA GLN A 110 -0.22 4.24 1.62
C GLN A 110 -0.52 4.31 0.11
N SER A 111 0.49 4.67 -0.69
CA SER A 111 0.34 4.77 -2.15
C SER A 111 0.12 3.40 -2.80
N ALA A 112 0.74 2.34 -2.28
CA ALA A 112 0.51 0.96 -2.72
C ALA A 112 -0.91 0.50 -2.39
N ILE A 113 -1.42 0.73 -1.18
CA ILE A 113 -2.81 0.41 -0.81
C ILE A 113 -3.77 1.07 -1.79
N HIS A 114 -3.66 2.39 -1.95
CA HIS A 114 -4.53 3.14 -2.86
C HIS A 114 -4.46 2.61 -4.30
N THR A 115 -3.25 2.37 -4.82
CA THR A 115 -3.07 1.94 -6.22
C THR A 115 -3.57 0.51 -6.46
N LEU A 116 -3.35 -0.40 -5.50
CA LEU A 116 -3.86 -1.77 -5.53
C LEU A 116 -5.39 -1.81 -5.41
N CYS A 117 -5.99 -0.97 -4.55
CA CYS A 117 -7.45 -0.79 -4.50
C CYS A 117 -8.01 -0.40 -5.85
N ARG A 118 -7.38 0.60 -6.50
CA ARG A 118 -7.81 1.09 -7.81
C ARG A 118 -7.70 0.00 -8.88
N GLU A 119 -6.57 -0.69 -8.96
CA GLU A 119 -6.37 -1.80 -9.91
C GLU A 119 -7.41 -2.91 -9.69
N ARG A 120 -7.63 -3.31 -8.44
CA ARG A 120 -8.63 -4.33 -8.09
C ARG A 120 -10.03 -3.92 -8.55
N ASN A 121 -10.43 -2.68 -8.28
CA ASN A 121 -11.74 -2.16 -8.69
C ASN A 121 -11.86 -2.11 -10.21
N SER A 122 -10.86 -1.58 -10.91
CA SER A 122 -10.82 -1.57 -12.37
C SER A 122 -11.03 -2.96 -12.96
N ARG A 123 -10.30 -3.98 -12.48
CA ARG A 123 -10.51 -5.36 -12.96
C ARG A 123 -11.92 -5.90 -12.68
N ARG A 124 -12.50 -5.59 -11.52
CA ARG A 124 -13.88 -5.97 -11.19
C ARG A 124 -14.90 -5.31 -12.10
N HIS A 125 -14.64 -4.10 -12.58
CA HIS A 125 -15.50 -3.38 -13.52
C HIS A 125 -15.19 -3.71 -14.99
N GLY A 126 -14.32 -4.69 -15.26
CA GLY A 126 -14.05 -5.17 -16.62
C GLY A 126 -12.91 -4.44 -17.34
N ASP A 127 -12.18 -3.54 -16.67
CA ASP A 127 -11.00 -2.91 -17.26
C ASP A 127 -9.87 -3.95 -17.47
N ARG A 128 -9.02 -3.68 -18.46
CA ARG A 128 -7.88 -4.54 -18.79
C ARG A 128 -6.87 -4.59 -17.61
N PRO A 129 -6.54 -5.81 -17.10
CA PRO A 129 -5.54 -5.98 -16.06
C PRO A 129 -4.18 -5.37 -16.44
N GLN A 130 -3.60 -4.62 -15.52
CA GLN A 130 -2.25 -4.09 -15.67
C GLN A 130 -1.22 -5.06 -15.08
N PRO A 131 0.02 -5.12 -15.60
CA PRO A 131 1.08 -5.94 -15.02
C PRO A 131 1.65 -5.30 -13.74
N PRO A 132 2.17 -6.09 -12.77
CA PRO A 132 2.75 -5.59 -11.53
C PRO A 132 3.81 -4.51 -11.75
N ALA A 133 4.71 -4.72 -12.72
CA ALA A 133 5.76 -3.78 -13.08
C ALA A 133 5.23 -2.38 -13.44
N LYS A 134 4.04 -2.26 -14.03
CA LYS A 134 3.44 -0.95 -14.34
C LYS A 134 3.00 -0.24 -13.06
N LEU A 135 2.39 -0.96 -12.12
CA LEU A 135 2.01 -0.41 -10.82
C LEU A 135 3.24 0.01 -10.01
N THR A 136 4.29 -0.81 -10.01
CA THR A 136 5.58 -0.47 -9.39
C THR A 136 6.11 0.87 -9.91
N ARG A 137 6.15 1.06 -11.25
CA ARG A 137 6.59 2.33 -11.86
C ARG A 137 5.69 3.51 -11.49
N ILE A 138 4.38 3.32 -11.43
CA ILE A 138 3.42 4.35 -11.03
C ILE A 138 3.69 4.79 -9.58
N ILE A 139 3.89 3.82 -8.67
CA ILE A 139 4.13 4.11 -7.25
C ILE A 139 5.49 4.75 -7.06
N ASP A 140 6.56 4.22 -7.67
CA ASP A 140 7.91 4.82 -7.60
C ASP A 140 7.89 6.28 -8.09
N LYS A 141 7.28 6.55 -9.24
CA LYS A 141 7.11 7.93 -9.74
C LYS A 141 6.32 8.80 -8.77
N THR A 142 5.27 8.26 -8.14
CA THR A 142 4.47 8.99 -7.15
C THR A 142 5.31 9.36 -5.93
N VAL A 143 6.14 8.43 -5.44
CA VAL A 143 7.05 8.65 -4.30
C VAL A 143 8.09 9.71 -4.66
N ARG A 144 8.77 9.58 -5.80
CA ARG A 144 9.77 10.56 -6.28
C ARG A 144 9.19 11.96 -6.44
N ASN A 145 8.03 12.05 -7.08
CA ASN A 145 7.31 13.33 -7.24
C ASN A 145 6.96 13.94 -5.88
N ARG A 146 6.61 13.12 -4.88
CA ARG A 146 6.33 13.62 -3.55
C ARG A 146 7.58 14.17 -2.88
N ILE A 147 8.69 13.44 -2.92
CA ILE A 147 9.98 13.90 -2.35
C ILE A 147 10.39 15.23 -3.00
N PHE A 148 10.31 15.31 -4.33
CA PHE A 148 10.61 16.55 -5.06
C PHE A 148 9.69 17.70 -4.64
N SER A 149 8.38 17.44 -4.48
CA SER A 149 7.42 18.44 -4.00
C SER A 149 7.73 18.92 -2.58
N ILE A 150 8.17 18.05 -1.67
CA ILE A 150 8.54 18.42 -0.29
C ILE A 150 9.78 19.33 -0.31
N ARG A 151 10.78 18.99 -1.12
CA ARG A 151 11.98 19.81 -1.32
C ARG A 151 11.63 21.21 -1.85
N MET A 152 10.70 21.30 -2.81
CA MET A 152 10.21 22.57 -3.33
C MET A 152 9.43 23.40 -2.31
N MET A 153 8.90 22.79 -1.25
CA MET A 153 8.27 23.49 -0.12
C MET A 153 9.31 24.02 0.89
N GLY A 154 10.61 23.85 0.62
CA GLY A 154 11.71 24.29 1.48
C GLY A 154 12.08 23.31 2.60
N ASP A 155 11.44 22.14 2.67
CA ASP A 155 11.78 21.09 3.63
C ASP A 155 12.85 20.16 3.05
N VAL A 156 14.11 20.56 3.23
CA VAL A 156 15.30 19.81 2.77
C VAL A 156 15.62 18.58 3.60
N LYS A 157 14.86 18.34 4.67
CA LYS A 157 15.12 17.24 5.59
C LYS A 157 15.18 15.93 4.79
N TYR A 158 14.34 15.76 3.76
CA TYR A 158 14.20 14.51 3.00
C TYR A 158 15.17 14.36 1.81
N ASP A 159 16.16 15.22 1.65
CA ASP A 159 17.06 15.21 0.49
C ASP A 159 17.88 13.91 0.36
N GLU A 160 18.17 13.22 1.46
CA GLU A 160 18.85 11.90 1.47
C GLU A 160 18.02 10.77 0.84
N ALA A 161 16.74 11.00 0.55
CA ALA A 161 15.84 10.02 -0.07
C ALA A 161 15.85 10.03 -1.60
N LEU A 162 16.54 11.01 -2.22
CA LEU A 162 16.64 11.18 -3.68
C LEU A 162 17.65 10.22 -4.33
#